data_AF-A0A3L7P2J4-F1
#
_entry.id   AF-A0A3L7P2J4-F1
#
_cell.length_a   1.000
_cell.length_b   1.000
_cell.length_c   1.000
_cell.angle_alpha   90.00
_cell.angle_beta   90.00
_cell.angle_gamma   90.00
#
_symmetry.space_group_name_H-M   'P 1'
#
loop_
_entity.id
_entity.type
_entity.pdbx_description
1 polymer ?
#
loop_
_entity_poly.entity_id
_entity_poly.type
_entity_poly.pdbx_seq_one_letter_code
_entity_poly.pdbx_strand_id
1 'polypeptide(L)'
;MNEDFLLPTRCHHCGGDQLYSTVTNAAGGYGPNLLPGLGGFFHGATFQVVVCRDCGWTQFFASKPALEKLEQASDWRRVGE
;
A
#
# COMPACT_ATOMS: atom_id res chain seq x y z
N MET A 1 -13.59 1.45 -9.93
CA MET A 1 -12.47 1.98 -9.12
C MET A 1 -11.20 1.40 -9.71
N ASN A 2 -10.56 2.11 -10.65
CA ASN A 2 -9.21 1.77 -11.11
C ASN A 2 -8.24 2.58 -10.26
N GLU A 3 -7.85 2.02 -9.12
CA GLU A 3 -6.68 2.53 -8.41
C GLU A 3 -5.47 1.92 -9.12
N ASP A 4 -4.72 2.74 -9.85
CA ASP A 4 -3.51 2.27 -10.52
C ASP A 4 -2.43 2.00 -9.46
N PHE A 5 -1.95 0.76 -9.39
CA PHE A 5 -0.81 0.38 -8.56
C PHE A 5 0.38 0.02 -9.45
N LEU A 6 1.55 0.56 -9.15
CA LEU A 6 2.81 0.16 -9.80
C LEU A 6 3.34 -1.10 -9.09
N LEU A 7 2.84 -2.27 -9.49
CA LEU A 7 3.20 -3.53 -8.86
C LEU A 7 4.46 -4.15 -9.48
N PRO A 8 5.30 -4.81 -8.65
CA PRO A 8 6.48 -5.49 -9.14
C PRO A 8 6.09 -6.75 -9.93
N THR A 9 6.91 -7.11 -10.91
CA THR A 9 6.79 -8.37 -11.66
C THR A 9 7.69 -9.49 -11.11
N ARG A 10 8.56 -9.18 -10.14
CA ARG A 10 9.44 -10.12 -9.44
C ARG A 10 9.53 -9.79 -7.96
N CYS A 11 9.67 -10.81 -7.13
CA CYS A 11 9.89 -10.66 -5.71
C CYS A 11 11.26 -10.00 -5.46
N HIS A 12 11.27 -8.87 -4.74
CA HIS A 12 12.51 -8.18 -4.39
C HIS A 12 13.41 -9.00 -3.45
N HIS A 13 12.81 -9.89 -2.66
CA HIS A 13 13.54 -10.70 -1.69
C HIS A 13 14.20 -11.94 -2.30
N CYS A 14 13.48 -12.74 -3.10
CA CYS A 14 14.00 -14.01 -3.64
C CYS A 14 14.16 -14.05 -5.18
N GLY A 15 13.70 -13.04 -5.91
CA GLY A 15 13.74 -13.01 -7.37
C GLY A 15 12.68 -13.86 -8.09
N GLY A 16 11.86 -14.61 -7.35
CA GLY A 16 10.75 -15.41 -7.89
C GLY A 16 9.66 -14.54 -8.55
N ASP A 17 8.88 -15.12 -9.45
CA ASP A 17 7.88 -14.44 -10.27
C ASP A 17 6.43 -14.80 -9.90
N GLN A 18 6.23 -15.74 -8.97
CA GLN A 18 4.91 -16.12 -8.48
C GLN A 18 4.39 -15.12 -7.45
N LEU A 19 3.91 -13.98 -7.95
CA LEU A 19 3.34 -12.91 -7.15
C LEU A 19 1.81 -12.92 -7.24
N TYR A 20 1.16 -12.79 -6.09
CA TYR A 20 -0.29 -12.68 -5.95
C TYR A 20 -0.63 -11.36 -5.30
N SER A 21 -1.78 -10.76 -5.63
CA SER A 21 -2.14 -9.46 -5.07
C SER A 21 -3.63 -9.32 -4.76
N THR A 22 -3.95 -8.48 -3.79
CA THR A 22 -5.32 -8.13 -3.39
C THR A 22 -5.40 -6.70 -2.87
N VAL A 23 -6.58 -6.10 -2.91
CA VAL A 23 -6.84 -4.78 -2.29
C VAL A 23 -7.41 -4.98 -0.89
N THR A 24 -6.92 -4.22 0.07
CA THR A 24 -7.46 -4.19 1.43
C THR A 24 -7.52 -2.77 1.98
N ASN A 25 -8.42 -2.54 2.94
CA ASN A 25 -8.48 -1.26 3.65
C ASN A 25 -7.24 -1.07 4.52
N ALA A 26 -6.67 0.13 4.53
CA ALA A 26 -5.55 0.48 5.39
C ALA A 26 -5.97 0.71 6.85
N ALA A 27 -7.28 0.81 7.11
CA ALA A 27 -7.86 0.85 8.44
C ALA A 27 -8.76 -0.38 8.64
N GLY A 28 -8.49 -1.14 9.69
CA GLY A 28 -9.32 -2.27 10.12
C GLY A 28 -10.25 -1.89 11.27
N GLY A 29 -11.38 -2.58 11.44
CA GLY A 29 -12.33 -2.28 12.52
C GLY A 29 -11.75 -2.37 13.94
N TYR A 30 -10.70 -3.18 14.13
CA TYR A 30 -9.96 -3.33 15.39
C TYR A 30 -8.48 -2.97 15.27
N GLY A 31 -8.04 -2.51 14.10
CA GLY A 31 -6.64 -2.23 13.79
C GLY A 31 -6.36 -0.73 13.72
N PRO A 32 -5.09 -0.31 13.88
CA PRO A 32 -4.71 1.08 13.64
C PRO A 32 -4.97 1.47 12.18
N ASN A 33 -5.15 2.78 11.93
CA ASN A 33 -5.12 3.30 10.58
C ASN A 33 -3.67 3.39 10.10
N LEU A 34 -3.31 2.55 9.13
CA LEU A 34 -1.97 2.47 8.58
C LEU A 34 -1.69 3.50 7.48
N LEU A 35 -2.74 4.17 6.96
CA LEU A 35 -2.61 5.28 6.03
C LEU A 35 -3.38 6.54 6.49
N PRO A 36 -3.03 7.12 7.65
CA PRO A 36 -3.74 8.28 8.20
C PRO A 36 -3.63 9.49 7.27
N GLY A 37 -4.74 10.21 7.10
CA GLY A 37 -4.81 11.40 6.25
C GLY A 37 -4.76 11.18 4.73
N LEU A 38 -4.59 9.94 4.25
CA LEU A 38 -4.42 9.65 2.81
C LEU A 38 -5.70 9.15 2.11
N GLY A 39 -6.80 9.00 2.85
CA GLY A 39 -8.11 8.61 2.31
C GLY A 39 -8.78 9.72 1.50
N GLY A 40 -9.89 9.38 0.83
CA GLY A 40 -10.78 10.35 0.19
C GLY A 40 -11.80 10.94 1.18
N PHE A 41 -12.59 11.91 0.73
CA PHE A 41 -13.61 12.57 1.55
C PHE A 41 -14.70 11.60 2.05
N PHE A 42 -14.95 10.51 1.31
CA PHE A 42 -16.00 9.51 1.61
C PHE A 42 -15.49 8.06 1.63
N HIS A 43 -14.19 7.84 1.54
CA HIS A 43 -13.62 6.48 1.58
C HIS A 43 -12.26 6.47 2.28
N GLY A 44 -11.99 5.40 3.01
CA GLY A 44 -10.68 5.16 3.59
C GLY A 44 -9.60 4.98 2.52
N ALA A 45 -8.34 5.12 2.93
CA ALA A 45 -7.21 4.71 2.11
C ALA A 45 -7.11 3.19 2.03
N THR A 46 -6.58 2.68 0.93
CA THR A 46 -6.42 1.26 0.64
C THR A 46 -4.96 0.93 0.38
N PHE A 47 -4.61 -0.34 0.58
CA PHE A 47 -3.39 -0.93 0.07
C PHE A 47 -3.70 -1.92 -1.02
N GLN A 48 -2.84 -1.95 -2.04
CA GLN A 48 -2.62 -3.17 -2.80
C GLN A 48 -1.54 -3.98 -2.08
N VAL A 49 -1.89 -5.18 -1.63
CA VAL A 49 -0.97 -6.10 -0.98
C VAL A 49 -0.48 -7.08 -2.02
N VAL A 50 0.83 -7.28 -2.12
CA VAL A 50 1.44 -8.31 -2.96
C VAL A 50 2.16 -9.31 -2.08
N VAL A 51 1.92 -10.60 -2.29
CA VAL A 51 2.60 -11.70 -1.60
C VAL A 51 3.30 -12.60 -2.61
N CYS A 52 4.57 -12.92 -2.35
CA CYS A 52 5.32 -13.91 -3.11
C CYS A 52 4.99 -15.32 -2.59
N ARG A 53 4.55 -16.20 -3.49
CA ARG A 53 4.30 -17.61 -3.15
C ARG A 53 5.57 -18.36 -2.78
N ASP A 54 6.69 -18.05 -3.41
CA ASP A 54 7.92 -18.84 -3.26
C ASP A 54 8.62 -18.60 -1.91
N CYS A 55 8.58 -17.38 -1.39
CA CYS A 55 9.29 -17.02 -0.15
C CYS A 55 8.43 -16.33 0.92
N GLY A 56 7.15 -16.06 0.66
CA GLY A 56 6.23 -15.41 1.61
C GLY A 56 6.44 -13.91 1.80
N TRP A 57 7.39 -13.28 1.09
CA TRP A 57 7.63 -11.84 1.18
C TRP A 57 6.36 -11.05 0.81
N THR A 58 5.89 -10.23 1.74
CA THR A 58 4.68 -9.43 1.58
C THR A 58 5.04 -7.95 1.49
N GLN A 59 4.45 -7.25 0.51
CA GLN A 59 4.64 -5.83 0.28
C GLN A 59 3.30 -5.11 0.25
N PHE A 60 3.25 -3.92 0.83
CA PHE A 60 2.07 -3.06 0.86
C PHE A 60 2.34 -1.84 -0.01
N PHE A 61 1.47 -1.59 -0.98
CA PHE A 61 1.55 -0.45 -1.89
C PHE A 61 0.36 0.47 -1.65
N ALA A 62 0.61 1.71 -1.22
CA ALA A 62 -0.43 2.73 -1.17
C ALA A 62 -0.89 3.08 -2.59
N SER A 63 -2.16 3.43 -2.78
CA SER A 63 -2.68 3.80 -4.10
C SER A 63 -2.09 5.12 -4.60
N LYS A 64 -2.01 5.33 -5.92
CA LYS A 64 -1.52 6.59 -6.50
C LYS A 64 -2.19 7.84 -5.88
N PRO A 65 -3.53 7.89 -5.72
CA PRO A 65 -4.18 9.04 -5.07
C PRO A 65 -3.77 9.27 -3.60
N ALA A 66 -3.39 8.20 -2.89
CA ALA A 66 -2.86 8.31 -1.53
C ALA A 66 -1.43 8.90 -1.55
N LEU A 67 -0.59 8.50 -2.53
CA LEU A 67 0.75 9.04 -2.70
C LEU A 67 0.74 10.55 -3.02
N GLU A 68 -0.22 11.02 -3.81
CA GLU A 68 -0.38 12.45 -4.14
C GLU A 68 -0.65 13.33 -2.91
N LYS A 69 -1.14 12.74 -1.81
CA LYS A 69 -1.45 13.44 -0.56
C LYS A 69 -0.32 13.37 0.48
N LEU A 70 0.69 12.53 0.26
CA LEU A 70 1.67 12.17 1.29
C LEU A 70 2.44 13.38 1.82
N GLU A 71 2.83 14.29 0.93
CA GLU A 71 3.57 15.50 1.29
C GLU A 71 2.72 16.55 2.02
N GLN A 72 1.40 16.52 1.82
CA GLN A 72 0.45 17.48 2.39
C GLN A 72 -0.16 16.98 3.71
N ALA A 73 -0.11 15.68 3.96
CA ALA A 73 -0.70 15.06 5.14
C ALA A 73 0.16 15.29 6.38
N SER A 74 -0.43 15.91 7.42
CA SER A 74 0.26 16.29 8.66
C SER A 74 0.78 15.12 9.49
N ASP A 75 0.20 13.93 9.29
CA ASP A 75 0.54 12.72 10.05
C ASP A 75 1.82 12.04 9.54
N TRP A 76 2.36 12.49 8.39
CA TRP A 76 3.53 11.91 7.75
C TRP A 76 4.73 12.84 7.85
N ARG A 77 5.90 12.20 8.00
CA ARG A 77 7.19 12.88 7.96
C ARG A 77 8.10 12.13 7.00
N ARG A 78 8.84 12.87 6.20
CA ARG A 78 9.91 12.30 5.37
C ARG A 78 10.99 11.76 6.30
N VAL A 79 11.40 10.50 6.09
CA VAL A 79 12.46 9.86 6.87
C VAL A 79 13.79 10.06 6.15
N GLY A 80 14.84 10.42 6.88
CA GLY A 80 16.20 10.60 6.33
C GLY A 80 16.52 12.04 5.88
N GLU A 81 15.91 13.04 6.50
CA GLU A 81 16.39 14.43 6.52
C GLU A 81 17.22 14.72 7.76
#